data_AF-A0A258SEU3-F1
#
_entry.id   AF-A0A258SEU3-F1
#
_cell.length_a   1.000
_cell.length_b   1.000
_cell.length_c   1.000
_cell.angle_alpha   90.00
_cell.angle_beta   90.00
_cell.angle_gamma   90.00
#
_symmetry.space_group_name_H-M   'P 1'
#
loop_
_entity.id
_entity.type
_entity.pdbx_description
1 polymer ?
#
loop_
_entity_poly.entity_id
_entity_poly.type
_entity_poly.pdbx_seq_one_letter_code
_entity_poly.pdbx_strand_id
1 'polypeptide(L)'
;MRNQSDWRSPATQEQFADFDYADCAQEFVRRSPDYRQDYELTRTLIAAGGIDERHEWEVLARRWGMIFPMCSRCHGKGCTRTLGTGLVTDDHHP
;
A
#
# COMPACT_ATOMS: atom_id res chain seq x y z
N MET A 1 18.76 -6.54 -34.43
CA MET A 1 18.38 -7.64 -33.53
C MET A 1 17.53 -7.05 -32.42
N ARG A 2 16.36 -7.64 -32.14
CA ARG A 2 15.37 -7.09 -31.21
C ARG A 2 15.82 -7.42 -29.79
N ASN A 3 16.17 -6.40 -29.01
CA ASN A 3 16.45 -6.47 -27.58
C ASN A 3 15.20 -7.05 -26.89
N GLN A 4 15.22 -8.35 -26.57
CA GLN A 4 14.14 -8.97 -25.82
C GLN A 4 14.24 -8.40 -24.41
N SER A 5 13.22 -7.65 -23.98
CA SER A 5 13.19 -7.03 -22.67
C SER A 5 13.63 -8.03 -21.59
N ASP A 6 14.76 -7.76 -20.95
CA ASP A 6 15.42 -8.59 -19.93
C ASP A 6 14.67 -8.62 -18.59
N TRP A 7 13.34 -8.45 -18.61
CA TRP A 7 12.51 -8.36 -17.42
C TRP A 7 12.47 -9.69 -16.62
N ARG A 8 12.95 -10.78 -17.21
CA ARG A 8 13.21 -12.08 -16.54
C ARG A 8 14.69 -12.37 -16.31
N SER A 9 15.57 -11.38 -16.45
CA SER A 9 16.99 -11.58 -16.19
C SER A 9 17.21 -11.91 -14.70
N PRO A 10 18.23 -12.72 -14.37
CA PRO A 10 18.58 -13.01 -12.98
C PRO A 10 18.86 -11.73 -12.17
N ALA A 11 19.46 -10.72 -12.79
CA ALA A 11 19.73 -9.43 -12.16
C ALA A 11 18.45 -8.68 -11.77
N THR A 12 17.41 -8.71 -12.61
CA THR A 12 16.09 -8.14 -12.28
C THR A 12 15.42 -8.91 -11.16
N GLN A 13 15.51 -10.25 -11.15
CA GLN A 13 14.95 -11.06 -10.06
C GLN A 13 15.64 -10.78 -8.71
N GLU A 14 16.96 -10.63 -8.69
CA GLU A 14 17.72 -10.29 -7.49
C GLU A 14 17.35 -8.91 -6.95
N GLN A 15 17.15 -7.92 -7.83
CA GLN A 15 16.70 -6.57 -7.44
C GLN A 15 15.30 -6.54 -6.83
N PHE A 16 14.39 -7.42 -7.25
CA PHE A 16 13.02 -7.50 -6.73
C PHE A 16 12.82 -8.59 -5.67
N ALA A 17 13.86 -9.34 -5.30
CA ALA A 17 13.77 -10.42 -4.31
C ALA A 17 13.33 -9.91 -2.93
N ASP A 18 13.77 -8.69 -2.58
CA ASP A 18 13.47 -8.04 -1.30
C ASP A 18 12.21 -7.14 -1.37
N PHE A 19 11.58 -7.02 -2.53
CA PHE A 19 10.37 -6.20 -2.67
C PHE A 19 9.15 -6.93 -2.11
N ASP A 20 8.46 -6.28 -1.17
CA ASP A 20 7.16 -6.74 -0.73
C ASP A 20 6.13 -6.52 -1.85
N TYR A 21 5.68 -7.62 -2.46
CA TYR A 21 4.64 -7.61 -3.48
C TYR A 21 3.34 -6.96 -2.98
N ALA A 22 3.06 -7.01 -1.68
CA ALA A 22 1.90 -6.35 -1.10
C ALA A 22 2.01 -4.83 -1.15
N ASP A 23 3.20 -4.27 -0.92
CA ASP A 23 3.44 -2.82 -1.01
C ASP A 23 3.31 -2.35 -2.46
N CYS A 24 3.82 -3.13 -3.41
CA CYS A 24 3.64 -2.85 -4.84
C CYS A 24 2.16 -2.86 -5.24
N ALA A 25 1.39 -3.86 -4.81
CA ALA A 25 -0.05 -3.93 -5.05
C ALA A 25 -0.80 -2.74 -4.44
N GLN A 26 -0.40 -2.30 -3.25
CA GLN A 26 -0.98 -1.15 -2.58
C GLN A 26 -0.77 0.16 -3.36
N GLU A 27 0.41 0.35 -3.99
CA GLU A 27 0.69 1.53 -4.81
C GLU A 27 -0.19 1.62 -6.05
N PHE A 28 -0.58 0.50 -6.66
CA PHE A 28 -1.54 0.51 -7.77
C PHE A 28 -2.92 0.99 -7.32
N VAL A 29 -3.38 0.55 -6.15
CA VAL A 29 -4.66 0.98 -5.57
C VAL A 29 -4.61 2.47 -5.23
N ARG A 30 -3.53 2.95 -4.60
CA ARG A 30 -3.34 4.39 -4.25
C ARG A 30 -3.34 5.33 -5.46
N ARG A 31 -3.00 4.83 -6.65
CA ARG A 31 -3.00 5.62 -7.89
C ARG A 31 -4.37 5.72 -8.55
N SER A 32 -5.33 4.88 -8.17
CA SER A 32 -6.70 4.95 -8.69
C SER A 32 -7.43 6.20 -8.17
N PRO A 33 -8.03 7.03 -9.06
CA PRO A 33 -8.84 8.18 -8.64
C PRO A 33 -10.08 7.76 -7.86
N ASP A 34 -10.72 6.67 -8.27
CA ASP A 34 -11.90 6.11 -7.62
C ASP A 34 -11.58 5.66 -6.18
N TYR A 35 -10.40 5.06 -5.98
CA TYR A 35 -9.95 4.68 -4.64
C TYR A 35 -9.76 5.88 -3.73
N ARG A 36 -9.17 6.96 -4.24
CA ARG A 36 -8.99 8.20 -3.47
C ARG A 36 -10.32 8.80 -3.06
N GLN A 37 -11.30 8.81 -3.97
CA GLN A 37 -12.63 9.30 -3.66
C GLN A 37 -13.31 8.47 -2.58
N ASP A 38 -13.25 7.14 -2.71
CA ASP A 38 -13.82 6.23 -1.71
C ASP A 38 -13.14 6.37 -0.34
N TYR A 39 -11.81 6.50 -0.34
CA TYR A 39 -11.02 6.69 0.88
C TYR A 39 -11.40 7.97 1.61
N GLU A 40 -11.50 9.10 0.90
CA GLU A 40 -11.90 10.38 1.51
C GLU A 40 -13.36 10.37 1.96
N LEU A 41 -14.26 9.70 1.23
CA LEU A 41 -15.65 9.52 1.64
C LEU A 41 -15.76 8.70 2.92
N THR A 42 -15.10 7.53 2.98
CA THR A 42 -15.03 6.71 4.19
C THR A 42 -14.44 7.49 5.36
N ARG A 43 -13.34 8.21 5.14
CA ARG A 43 -12.71 9.05 6.17
C ARG A 43 -13.65 10.14 6.69
N THR A 44 -14.39 10.80 5.80
CA THR A 44 -15.35 11.86 6.15
C THR A 44 -16.52 11.29 6.95
N LEU A 45 -17.04 10.12 6.55
CA LEU A 45 -18.11 9.43 7.28
C LEU A 45 -17.66 9.06 8.71
N ILE A 46 -16.46 8.48 8.84
CA ILE A 46 -15.90 8.11 10.14
C ILE A 46 -15.70 9.36 11.02
N ALA A 47 -15.17 10.45 10.46
CA ALA A 47 -14.96 11.69 11.17
C ALA A 47 -16.27 12.37 11.62
N ALA A 48 -17.36 12.19 10.87
CA ALA A 48 -18.70 12.66 11.27
C ALA A 48 -19.24 11.89 12.49
N GLY A 49 -18.72 10.70 12.77
CA GLY A 49 -19.08 9.87 13.92
C GLY A 49 -20.43 9.17 13.76
N GLY A 50 -20.83 8.42 14.79
CA GLY A 50 -22.10 7.67 14.80
C GLY A 50 -22.10 6.38 13.99
N ILE A 51 -20.95 5.97 13.45
CA ILE A 51 -20.76 4.73 12.71
C ILE A 51 -19.60 3.92 13.31
N ASP A 52 -19.55 2.62 13.03
CA ASP A 52 -18.45 1.77 13.44
C ASP A 52 -17.25 1.98 12.49
N GLU A 53 -16.27 2.76 12.94
CA GLU A 53 -15.04 3.05 12.20
C GLU A 53 -14.36 1.78 11.66
N ARG A 54 -14.31 0.72 12.47
CA ARG A 54 -13.65 -0.51 12.06
C ARG A 54 -14.41 -1.17 10.92
N HIS A 55 -15.74 -1.19 11.02
CA HIS A 55 -16.59 -1.75 9.98
C HIS A 55 -16.40 -1.02 8.65
N GLU A 56 -16.40 0.31 8.67
CA GLU A 56 -16.24 1.12 7.46
C GLU A 56 -14.88 0.92 6.78
N TRP A 57 -13.80 0.83 7.55
CA TRP A 57 -12.49 0.49 7.00
C TRP A 57 -12.45 -0.94 6.43
N GLU A 58 -13.10 -1.91 7.06
CA GLU A 58 -13.21 -3.28 6.56
C GLU A 58 -14.02 -3.35 5.25
N VAL A 59 -15.09 -2.56 5.13
CA VAL A 59 -15.89 -2.44 3.90
C VAL A 59 -15.05 -1.86 2.77
N LEU A 60 -14.31 -0.77 3.03
CA LEU A 60 -13.40 -0.18 2.04
C LEU A 60 -12.32 -1.19 1.60
N ALA A 61 -11.72 -1.92 2.56
CA ALA A 61 -10.69 -2.93 2.26
C ALA A 61 -11.21 -4.01 1.32
N ARG A 62 -12.37 -4.60 1.66
CA ARG A 62 -12.99 -5.68 0.87
C ARG A 62 -13.34 -5.21 -0.53
N ARG A 63 -13.84 -3.98 -0.69
CA ARG A 63 -14.17 -3.41 -2.00
C ARG A 63 -12.94 -3.29 -2.91
N TRP A 64 -11.79 -2.96 -2.35
CA TRP A 64 -10.55 -2.73 -3.09
C TRP A 64 -9.57 -3.91 -3.06
N GLY A 65 -9.98 -5.06 -2.52
CA GLY A 65 -9.14 -6.26 -2.42
C GLY A 65 -7.95 -6.11 -1.46
N MET A 66 -8.02 -5.13 -0.55
CA MET A 66 -6.98 -4.89 0.44
C MET A 66 -7.26 -5.68 1.72
N ILE A 67 -6.20 -6.12 2.37
CA ILE A 67 -6.25 -6.68 3.72
C ILE A 67 -5.62 -5.63 4.62
N PHE A 68 -6.42 -4.89 5.39
CA PHE A 68 -5.88 -4.13 6.52
C PHE A 68 -5.60 -5.11 7.64
N PRO A 69 -4.36 -5.23 8.13
CA PRO A 69 -4.13 -5.87 9.41
C PRO A 69 -4.61 -4.88 10.47
N MET A 70 -5.91 -4.94 10.75
CA MET A 70 -6.62 -4.21 11.80
C MET A 70 -6.26 -4.88 13.12
N CYS A 71 -5.02 -4.66 13.58
CA CYS A 71 -4.52 -5.22 14.82
C CYS A 71 -5.28 -4.60 15.99
N SER A 72 -6.31 -5.30 16.47
CA SER A 72 -7.21 -4.84 17.53
C SER A 72 -6.49 -4.47 18.84
N ARG A 73 -5.28 -4.98 19.12
CA ARG A 73 -4.50 -4.65 20.32
C ARG A 73 -3.00 -4.94 20.14
N CYS A 74 -2.23 -3.99 19.60
CA CYS A 74 -0.79 -3.94 19.90
C CYS A 74 -0.59 -3.16 21.21
N HIS A 75 -0.94 -3.77 22.34
CA HIS A 75 -0.58 -3.27 23.69
C HIS A 75 0.83 -3.71 24.13
N GLY A 76 1.52 -4.53 23.33
CA GLY A 76 2.92 -4.87 23.51
C GLY A 76 3.80 -3.98 22.64
N LYS A 77 4.74 -3.28 23.28
CA LYS A 77 5.74 -2.40 22.65
C LYS A 77 6.41 -3.14 21.48
N GLY A 78 6.21 -2.70 20.23
CA GLY A 78 6.97 -3.25 19.10
C GLY A 78 6.26 -3.36 17.75
N CYS A 79 5.03 -2.87 17.56
CA CYS A 79 4.46 -2.81 16.20
C CYS A 79 4.79 -1.47 15.54
N THR A 80 6.04 -1.28 15.14
CA THR A 80 6.38 -0.27 14.14
C THR A 80 6.01 -0.82 12.78
N ARG A 81 4.76 -0.63 12.36
CA ARG A 81 4.44 -0.64 10.93
C ARG A 81 4.94 0.70 10.40
N THR A 82 6.23 0.77 10.09
CA THR A 82 6.78 1.87 9.32
C THR A 82 6.07 1.82 7.98
N LEU A 83 5.06 2.69 7.79
CA LEU A 83 4.62 3.04 6.45
C LEU A 83 5.84 3.70 5.82
N GLY A 84 6.58 2.93 5.03
CA GLY A 84 7.75 3.41 4.33
C GLY A 84 7.34 4.50 3.35
N THR A 85 7.33 5.76 3.79
CA THR A 85 7.56 6.89 2.91
C THR A 85 8.99 6.77 2.43
N GLY A 86 9.21 5.95 1.40
CA GLY A 86 10.42 5.93 0.62
C GLY A 86 10.55 7.28 -0.09
N LEU A 87 11.22 8.23 0.56
CA LEU A 87 11.88 9.33 -0.11
C LEU A 87 12.91 8.70 -1.06
N VAL A 88 12.58 8.66 -2.35
CA VAL A 88 13.57 8.47 -3.41
C VAL A 88 14.49 9.70 -3.36
N THR A 89 15.67 9.55 -2.78
CA THR A 89 16.78 10.46 -3.06
C THR A 89 17.35 10.05 -4.41
N ASP A 90 17.14 10.94 -5.38
CA ASP A 90 17.72 10.89 -6.71
C ASP A 90 19.21 11.25 -6.57
N ASP A 91 20.08 10.24 -6.53
CA ASP A 91 21.53 10.44 -6.67
C ASP A 91 21.91 10.34 -8.15
N HIS A 92 21.81 11.48 -8.82
CA HIS A 92 22.47 11.76 -10.10
C HIS A 92 23.96 12.02 -9.87
N HIS A 93 24.85 11.17 -10.42
CA HIS A 93 26.23 11.57 -10.75
C HIS A 93 26.92 10.52 -11.66
N PRO A 94 27.93 10.91 -12.47
CA PRO A 94 27.89 11.52 -13.80
C PRO A 94 28.34 10.56 -14.93
#